data_AF-A0A970A3P3-F1
#
_entry.id   AF-A0A970A3P3-F1
#
_cell.length_a   1.000
_cell.length_b   1.000
_cell.length_c   1.000
_cell.angle_alpha   90.00
_cell.angle_beta   90.00
_cell.angle_gamma   90.00
#
_symmetry.space_group_name_H-M   'P 1'
#
loop_
_entity.id
_entity.type
_entity.pdbx_description
1 polymer ?
#
loop_
_entity_poly.entity_id
_entity_poly.type
_entity_poly.pdbx_seq_one_letter_code
_entity_poly.pdbx_strand_id
1 'polypeptide(L)'
;MNWLYDIETYKLMSNGPKGVLWDTKENGEPYITDAGWDIIDNQKEMPLPGGGKLTDPTTNWNTLGYTASLIDPKTGYTLAYRYWPSSLTRNPTKLQLEWREWSGYPTQIAMMKDLGMISPATQAINMVPSAPDDLQMKMNQIGDVVRTNSWKMVFAKDQAEFDALWNDMVTKANGLGMQEVKDYYVEQWALALERVSEYED
;
A
#
# COMPACT_ATOMS: atom_id res chain seq x y z
N MET A 1 10.01 -23.34 -7.23
CA MET A 1 9.39 -22.02 -6.93
C MET A 1 8.23 -22.09 -5.93
N ASN A 2 7.54 -23.25 -5.79
CA ASN A 2 6.34 -23.39 -4.95
C ASN A 2 6.52 -23.06 -3.45
N TRP A 3 7.74 -23.08 -2.94
CA TRP A 3 8.04 -22.77 -1.53
C TRP A 3 7.72 -21.31 -1.15
N LEU A 4 7.76 -20.35 -2.10
CA LEU A 4 7.35 -18.95 -1.85
C LEU A 4 5.84 -18.78 -1.63
N TYR A 5 5.05 -19.78 -2.01
CA TYR A 5 3.59 -19.85 -1.80
C TYR A 5 3.24 -20.82 -0.66
N ASP A 6 4.22 -21.19 0.18
CA ASP A 6 3.98 -21.85 1.44
C ASP A 6 3.79 -20.81 2.56
N ILE A 7 2.69 -20.93 3.31
CA ILE A 7 2.31 -19.96 4.35
C ILE A 7 3.36 -19.88 5.46
N GLU A 8 3.92 -21.02 5.88
CA GLU A 8 4.89 -21.05 6.98
C GLU A 8 6.23 -20.45 6.54
N THR A 9 6.65 -20.73 5.32
CA THR A 9 7.81 -20.09 4.70
C THR A 9 7.62 -18.57 4.66
N TYR A 10 6.48 -18.10 4.20
CA TYR A 10 6.23 -16.66 4.11
C TYR A 10 6.17 -15.99 5.50
N LYS A 11 5.59 -16.65 6.51
CA LYS A 11 5.58 -16.18 7.90
C LYS A 11 7.00 -16.10 8.48
N LEU A 12 7.83 -17.10 8.20
CA LEU A 12 9.24 -17.10 8.60
C LEU A 12 10.00 -15.94 7.95
N MET A 13 9.82 -15.70 6.66
CA MET A 13 10.44 -14.58 5.96
C MET A 13 9.95 -13.22 6.45
N SER A 14 8.67 -13.10 6.80
CA SER A 14 8.05 -11.83 7.20
C SER A 14 8.33 -11.45 8.66
N ASN A 15 8.43 -12.43 9.55
CA ASN A 15 8.45 -12.20 11.00
C ASN A 15 9.69 -12.78 11.69
N GLY A 16 10.46 -13.62 11.00
CA GLY A 16 11.54 -14.40 11.61
C GLY A 16 11.01 -15.61 12.39
N PRO A 17 11.92 -16.39 13.01
CA PRO A 17 11.54 -17.55 13.81
C PRO A 17 10.71 -17.15 15.03
N LYS A 18 9.67 -17.94 15.33
CA LYS A 18 8.91 -17.82 16.58
C LYS A 18 9.85 -17.99 17.78
N GLY A 19 9.68 -17.17 18.82
CA GLY A 19 10.53 -17.14 20.02
C GLY A 19 11.75 -16.22 19.90
N VAL A 20 12.01 -15.63 18.73
CA VAL A 20 13.07 -14.61 18.55
C VAL A 20 12.47 -13.22 18.63
N LEU A 21 11.67 -12.84 17.62
CA LEU A 21 11.03 -11.51 17.57
C LEU A 21 9.58 -11.54 18.06
N TRP A 22 8.93 -12.70 17.97
CA TRP A 22 7.49 -12.79 18.15
C TRP A 22 7.09 -14.09 18.82
N ASP A 23 5.95 -14.06 19.52
CA ASP A 23 5.34 -15.21 20.16
C ASP A 23 3.81 -15.13 20.03
N THR A 24 3.12 -16.07 20.66
CA THR A 24 1.66 -16.16 20.70
C THR A 24 1.20 -15.96 22.14
N LYS A 25 0.27 -15.03 22.36
CA LYS A 25 -0.41 -14.85 23.64
C LYS A 25 -1.24 -16.08 23.99
N GLU A 26 -1.66 -16.20 25.26
CA GLU A 26 -2.53 -17.30 25.71
C GLU A 26 -3.85 -17.39 24.92
N ASN A 27 -4.37 -16.25 24.46
CA ASN A 27 -5.60 -16.17 23.65
C ASN A 27 -5.39 -16.56 22.17
N GLY A 28 -4.19 -16.96 21.76
CA GLY A 28 -3.86 -17.33 20.38
C GLY A 28 -3.41 -16.16 19.49
N GLU A 29 -3.42 -14.92 19.97
CA GLU A 29 -2.99 -13.76 19.19
C GLU A 29 -1.46 -13.71 19.04
N PRO A 30 -0.92 -13.64 17.81
CA PRO A 30 0.51 -13.42 17.60
C PRO A 30 0.87 -11.97 17.95
N TYR A 31 2.04 -11.77 18.58
CA TYR A 31 2.55 -10.45 18.94
C TYR A 31 4.08 -10.41 18.87
N ILE A 32 4.62 -9.24 18.58
CA ILE A 32 6.07 -8.97 18.71
C ILE A 32 6.40 -8.74 20.19
N THR A 33 7.44 -9.40 20.69
CA THR A 33 7.91 -9.24 22.08
C THR A 33 8.61 -7.90 22.28
N ASP A 34 8.78 -7.44 23.52
CA ASP A 34 9.51 -6.18 23.78
C ASP A 34 10.95 -6.23 23.26
N ALA A 35 11.61 -7.38 23.38
CA ALA A 35 12.93 -7.62 22.80
C ALA A 35 12.89 -7.58 21.26
N GLY A 36 11.84 -8.12 20.65
CA GLY A 36 11.63 -8.04 19.20
C GLY A 36 11.47 -6.60 18.72
N TRP A 37 10.70 -5.79 19.45
CA TRP A 37 10.53 -4.37 19.14
C TRP A 37 11.80 -3.56 19.30
N ASP A 38 12.61 -3.83 20.33
CA ASP A 38 13.92 -3.18 20.49
C ASP A 38 14.84 -3.42 19.28
N ILE A 39 14.77 -4.61 18.69
CA ILE A 39 15.54 -4.93 17.50
C ILE A 39 14.97 -4.23 16.26
N ILE A 40 13.65 -4.28 16.06
CA ILE A 40 12.95 -3.69 14.91
C ILE A 40 13.12 -2.17 14.88
N ASP A 41 12.85 -1.49 16.00
CA ASP A 41 12.83 -0.02 16.06
C ASP A 41 14.23 0.58 15.95
N ASN A 42 15.23 -0.07 16.55
CA ASN A 42 16.61 0.41 16.54
C ASN A 42 17.43 -0.13 15.36
N GLN A 43 16.79 -0.89 14.44
CA GLN A 43 17.44 -1.55 13.31
C GLN A 43 18.74 -2.27 13.70
N LYS A 44 18.76 -2.82 14.93
CA LYS A 44 19.92 -3.58 15.40
C LYS A 44 20.11 -4.73 14.43
N GLU A 45 21.36 -5.06 14.10
CA GLU A 45 21.61 -6.32 13.41
C GLU A 45 20.96 -7.41 14.25
N MET A 46 20.01 -8.12 13.68
CA MET A 46 19.42 -9.23 14.40
C MET A 46 20.54 -10.26 14.58
N PRO A 47 20.83 -10.71 15.80
CA PRO A 47 21.31 -12.05 15.95
C PRO A 47 20.07 -12.94 15.80
N LEU A 48 19.61 -13.16 14.56
CA LEU A 48 18.99 -14.46 14.29
C LEU A 48 19.97 -15.51 14.82
N PRO A 49 19.52 -16.66 15.36
CA PRO A 49 20.46 -17.72 15.72
C PRO A 49 21.35 -18.06 14.51
N GLY A 50 22.62 -17.61 14.52
CA GLY A 50 23.55 -17.69 13.38
C GLY A 50 23.94 -16.37 12.67
N GLY A 51 23.38 -15.21 13.06
CA GLY A 51 23.66 -13.88 12.47
C GLY A 51 22.77 -13.55 11.25
N GLY A 52 22.39 -12.26 11.08
CA GLY A 52 21.66 -11.75 9.89
C GLY A 52 20.42 -10.90 10.22
N LYS A 53 19.98 -10.05 9.29
CA LYS A 53 18.84 -9.12 9.49
C LYS A 53 17.51 -9.75 9.07
N LEU A 54 16.40 -9.29 9.66
CA LEU A 54 15.04 -9.70 9.23
C LEU A 54 14.80 -9.39 7.75
N THR A 55 15.46 -8.35 7.23
CA THR A 55 15.30 -7.88 5.86
C THR A 55 15.98 -8.77 4.82
N ASP A 56 17.04 -9.50 5.20
CA ASP A 56 17.91 -10.21 4.27
C ASP A 56 17.20 -11.29 3.43
N PRO A 57 16.24 -12.08 3.96
CA PRO A 57 15.51 -13.06 3.15
C PRO A 57 14.63 -12.42 2.08
N THR A 58 14.05 -11.25 2.38
CA THR A 58 13.05 -10.61 1.50
C THR A 58 13.67 -9.74 0.41
N THR A 59 14.84 -9.13 0.64
CA THR A 59 15.48 -8.21 -0.30
C THR A 59 16.25 -8.90 -1.41
N ASN A 60 16.66 -10.16 -1.21
CA ASN A 60 17.45 -10.91 -2.19
C ASN A 60 16.62 -11.50 -3.34
N TRP A 61 15.29 -11.52 -3.21
CA TRP A 61 14.39 -12.18 -4.14
C TRP A 61 13.43 -11.13 -4.68
N ASN A 62 13.71 -10.58 -5.86
CA ASN A 62 12.84 -9.61 -6.55
C ASN A 62 11.59 -10.29 -7.14
N THR A 63 10.86 -11.04 -6.31
CA THR A 63 9.66 -11.81 -6.69
C THR A 63 8.59 -11.65 -5.61
N LEU A 64 7.33 -11.68 -6.04
CA LEU A 64 6.18 -11.54 -5.17
C LEU A 64 5.56 -12.92 -4.92
N GLY A 65 5.64 -13.40 -3.66
CA GLY A 65 4.87 -14.55 -3.18
C GLY A 65 3.48 -14.12 -2.71
N TYR A 66 3.02 -14.64 -1.56
CA TYR A 66 1.82 -14.08 -0.92
C TYR A 66 1.99 -12.61 -0.54
N THR A 67 0.87 -11.92 -0.35
CA THR A 67 0.87 -10.58 0.23
C THR A 67 0.99 -10.68 1.76
N ALA A 68 1.67 -9.72 2.37
CA ALA A 68 1.84 -9.65 3.81
C ALA A 68 0.52 -9.54 4.60
N SER A 69 -0.56 -9.11 3.94
CA SER A 69 -1.92 -9.00 4.47
C SER A 69 -2.77 -10.27 4.31
N LEU A 70 -2.24 -11.34 3.68
CA LEU A 70 -2.99 -12.59 3.57
C LEU A 70 -3.30 -13.13 4.97
N ILE A 71 -4.54 -13.55 5.19
CA ILE A 71 -4.97 -14.16 6.45
C ILE A 71 -4.60 -15.64 6.42
N ASP A 72 -3.83 -16.09 7.41
CA ASP A 72 -3.57 -17.51 7.63
C ASP A 72 -4.87 -18.17 8.12
N PRO A 73 -5.48 -19.10 7.36
CA PRO A 73 -6.73 -19.74 7.74
C PRO A 73 -6.62 -20.54 9.05
N LYS A 74 -5.41 -20.92 9.48
CA LYS A 74 -5.19 -21.63 10.74
C LYS A 74 -5.25 -20.72 11.97
N THR A 75 -4.81 -19.47 11.83
CA THR A 75 -4.67 -18.56 12.97
C THR A 75 -5.67 -17.41 12.95
N GLY A 76 -6.24 -17.09 11.79
CA GLY A 76 -7.10 -15.92 11.61
C GLY A 76 -6.34 -14.59 11.57
N TYR A 77 -5.00 -14.62 11.60
CA TYR A 77 -4.15 -13.43 11.58
C TYR A 77 -3.38 -13.31 10.27
N THR A 78 -2.95 -12.09 9.97
CA THR A 78 -2.14 -11.80 8.77
C THR A 78 -0.78 -12.47 8.83
N LEU A 79 -0.20 -12.78 7.67
CA LEU A 79 1.13 -13.40 7.61
C LEU A 79 2.25 -12.51 8.14
N ALA A 80 2.12 -11.18 8.09
CA ALA A 80 3.13 -10.25 8.60
C ALA A 80 2.71 -9.55 9.90
N TYR A 81 3.67 -9.38 10.81
CA TYR A 81 3.46 -8.83 12.15
C TYR A 81 2.94 -7.40 12.15
N ARG A 82 3.31 -6.60 11.15
CA ARG A 82 2.93 -5.19 11.02
C ARG A 82 1.43 -4.95 10.92
N TYR A 83 0.65 -5.97 10.60
CA TYR A 83 -0.80 -5.90 10.53
C TYR A 83 -1.52 -6.61 11.68
N TRP A 84 -0.78 -7.20 12.64
CA TRP A 84 -1.40 -7.79 13.83
C TRP A 84 -2.00 -6.71 14.73
N PRO A 85 -3.12 -6.98 15.42
CA PRO A 85 -3.77 -6.00 16.28
C PRO A 85 -2.81 -5.37 17.31
N SER A 86 -1.98 -6.19 17.97
CA SER A 86 -0.96 -5.72 18.91
C SER A 86 0.03 -4.71 18.32
N SER A 87 0.36 -4.83 17.04
CA SER A 87 1.31 -3.96 16.35
C SER A 87 0.66 -2.64 15.94
N LEU A 88 -0.62 -2.65 15.55
CA LEU A 88 -1.36 -1.47 15.09
C LEU A 88 -1.65 -0.47 16.22
N THR A 89 -1.69 -0.94 17.46
CA THR A 89 -1.95 -0.11 18.65
C THR A 89 -0.68 0.41 19.32
N ARG A 90 0.49 -0.07 18.91
CA ARG A 90 1.77 0.27 19.55
C ARG A 90 2.27 1.64 19.12
N ASN A 91 2.66 2.47 20.09
CA ASN A 91 3.37 3.74 19.93
C ASN A 91 2.84 4.61 18.76
N PRO A 92 1.55 4.96 18.75
CA PRO A 92 1.01 5.77 17.66
C PRO A 92 1.71 7.12 17.60
N THR A 93 2.07 7.55 16.39
CA THR A 93 2.61 8.89 16.17
C THR A 93 1.53 9.94 16.42
N LYS A 94 1.93 11.19 16.67
CA LYS A 94 0.99 12.33 16.81
C LYS A 94 0.03 12.41 15.61
N LEU A 95 0.56 12.28 14.39
CA LEU A 95 -0.23 12.28 13.16
C LEU A 95 -1.27 11.14 13.14
N GLN A 96 -0.91 9.94 13.59
CA GLN A 96 -1.85 8.81 13.67
C GLN A 96 -2.96 9.07 14.69
N LEU A 97 -2.64 9.69 15.83
CA LEU A 97 -3.64 10.06 16.84
C LEU A 97 -4.62 11.12 16.30
N GLU A 98 -4.08 12.20 15.73
CA GLU A 98 -4.90 13.28 15.14
C GLU A 98 -5.77 12.75 13.99
N TRP A 99 -5.24 11.85 13.15
CA TRP A 99 -6.01 11.22 12.08
C TRP A 99 -7.12 10.30 12.62
N ARG A 100 -6.87 9.54 13.69
CA ARG A 100 -7.89 8.70 14.35
C ARG A 100 -8.98 9.54 14.99
N GLU A 101 -8.63 10.66 15.62
CA GLU A 101 -9.57 11.62 16.21
C GLU A 101 -10.45 12.27 15.13
N TRP A 102 -9.83 12.71 14.03
CA TRP A 102 -10.54 13.32 12.90
C TRP A 102 -11.45 12.33 12.17
N SER A 103 -10.96 11.11 11.90
CA SER A 103 -11.70 10.12 11.11
C SER A 103 -12.72 9.32 11.93
N GLY A 104 -12.50 9.14 13.24
CA GLY A 104 -13.24 8.21 14.08
C GLY A 104 -12.88 6.73 13.87
N TYR A 105 -11.88 6.43 13.02
CA TYR A 105 -11.49 5.05 12.70
C TYR A 105 -10.09 4.71 13.22
N PRO A 106 -9.81 3.44 13.58
CA PRO A 106 -8.50 3.03 14.06
C PRO A 106 -7.44 2.97 12.93
N THR A 107 -7.87 2.68 11.70
CA THR A 107 -7.03 2.59 10.50
C THR A 107 -7.79 3.05 9.25
N GLN A 108 -7.07 3.52 8.23
CA GLN A 108 -7.67 3.94 6.96
C GLN A 108 -8.43 2.80 6.27
N ILE A 109 -7.95 1.56 6.36
CA ILE A 109 -8.64 0.38 5.80
C ILE A 109 -9.97 0.14 6.52
N ALA A 110 -10.06 0.36 7.84
CA ALA A 110 -11.32 0.22 8.57
C ALA A 110 -12.36 1.25 8.08
N MET A 111 -11.94 2.50 7.91
CA MET A 111 -12.77 3.56 7.32
C MET A 111 -13.22 3.20 5.91
N MET A 112 -12.30 2.79 5.04
CA MET A 112 -12.62 2.44 3.65
C MET A 112 -13.58 1.25 3.56
N LYS A 113 -13.45 0.25 4.45
CA LYS A 113 -14.39 -0.88 4.51
C LYS A 113 -15.80 -0.41 4.89
N ASP A 114 -15.93 0.42 5.92
CA ASP A 114 -17.23 0.91 6.39
C ASP A 114 -17.91 1.80 5.34
N LEU A 115 -17.12 2.62 4.63
CA LEU A 115 -17.61 3.48 3.55
C LEU A 115 -17.83 2.74 2.21
N GLY A 116 -17.62 1.42 2.13
CA GLY A 116 -17.74 0.68 0.88
C GLY A 116 -16.73 1.10 -0.21
N MET A 117 -15.58 1.64 0.20
CA MET A 117 -14.49 2.11 -0.67
C MET A 117 -13.39 1.07 -0.90
N ILE A 118 -13.69 -0.21 -0.67
CA ILE A 118 -12.77 -1.33 -0.95
C ILE A 118 -13.22 -2.02 -2.23
N SER A 119 -12.32 -2.10 -3.20
CA SER A 119 -12.47 -2.94 -4.38
C SER A 119 -11.54 -4.16 -4.27
N PRO A 120 -11.96 -5.35 -4.71
CA PRO A 120 -11.03 -6.46 -4.90
C PRO A 120 -9.91 -6.02 -5.85
N ALA A 121 -8.68 -6.45 -5.54
CA ALA A 121 -7.56 -6.31 -6.45
C ALA A 121 -7.75 -7.30 -7.59
N THR A 122 -7.58 -6.84 -8.83
CA THR A 122 -7.69 -7.66 -10.04
C THR A 122 -6.39 -7.60 -10.83
N GLN A 123 -6.01 -8.70 -11.46
CA GLN A 123 -4.88 -8.77 -12.38
C GLN A 123 -5.10 -7.93 -13.65
N ALA A 124 -6.29 -7.39 -13.90
CA ALA A 124 -6.56 -6.47 -15.01
C ALA A 124 -5.58 -5.27 -15.01
N ILE A 125 -5.08 -4.85 -13.84
CA ILE A 125 -4.08 -3.77 -13.74
C ILE A 125 -2.80 -4.06 -14.53
N ASN A 126 -2.45 -5.34 -14.70
CA ASN A 126 -1.29 -5.79 -15.47
C ASN A 126 -1.60 -6.02 -16.96
N MET A 127 -2.87 -5.86 -17.37
CA MET A 127 -3.35 -6.09 -18.74
C MET A 127 -3.71 -4.80 -19.48
N VAL A 128 -3.63 -3.65 -18.82
CA VAL A 128 -3.74 -2.33 -19.45
C VAL A 128 -2.46 -2.04 -20.25
N PRO A 129 -2.54 -1.83 -21.58
CA PRO A 129 -1.36 -1.54 -22.38
C PRO A 129 -0.77 -0.16 -22.06
N SER A 130 0.49 0.04 -22.45
CA SER A 130 1.09 1.37 -22.44
C SER A 130 0.35 2.30 -23.40
N ALA A 131 0.15 3.55 -22.97
CA ALA A 131 -0.44 4.59 -23.79
C ALA A 131 0.40 4.83 -25.07
N PRO A 132 -0.22 5.19 -26.20
CA PRO A 132 0.51 5.65 -27.40
C PRO A 132 1.38 6.88 -27.12
N ASP A 133 2.44 7.10 -27.93
CA ASP A 133 3.44 8.14 -27.70
C ASP A 133 2.86 9.57 -27.63
N ASP A 134 1.86 9.88 -28.45
CA ASP A 134 1.18 11.17 -28.45
C ASP A 134 0.40 11.40 -27.14
N LEU A 135 -0.25 10.36 -26.63
CA LEU A 135 -0.95 10.39 -25.36
C LEU A 135 0.02 10.48 -24.18
N GLN A 136 1.16 9.77 -24.23
CA GLN A 136 2.24 9.92 -23.25
C GLN A 136 2.79 11.35 -23.21
N MET A 137 2.95 11.99 -24.38
CA MET A 137 3.40 13.39 -24.45
C MET A 137 2.39 14.34 -23.78
N LYS A 138 1.09 14.15 -24.04
CA LYS A 138 0.01 14.90 -23.36
C LYS A 138 0.05 14.68 -21.85
N MET A 139 0.19 13.43 -21.40
CA MET A 139 0.28 13.08 -19.98
C MET A 139 1.45 13.78 -19.29
N ASN A 140 2.63 13.85 -19.93
CA ASN A 140 3.79 14.56 -19.38
C ASN A 140 3.51 16.07 -19.21
N GLN A 141 2.96 16.71 -20.24
CA GLN A 141 2.61 18.15 -20.18
C GLN A 141 1.56 18.43 -19.10
N ILE A 142 0.54 17.58 -19.01
CA ILE A 142 -0.47 17.63 -17.95
C ILE A 142 0.19 17.47 -16.58
N GLY A 143 1.09 16.50 -16.43
CA GLY A 143 1.82 16.23 -15.20
C GLY A 143 2.64 17.43 -14.72
N ASP A 144 3.24 18.18 -15.65
CA ASP A 144 4.00 19.39 -15.32
C ASP A 144 3.09 20.54 -14.84
N VAL A 145 1.92 20.71 -15.46
CA VAL A 145 0.90 21.67 -15.02
C VAL A 145 0.40 21.32 -13.62
N VAL A 146 0.00 20.06 -13.41
CA VAL A 146 -0.54 19.59 -12.13
C VAL A 146 0.49 19.75 -11.03
N ARG A 147 1.72 19.26 -11.24
CA ARG A 147 2.80 19.34 -10.25
C ARG A 147 3.11 20.78 -9.87
N THR A 148 3.18 21.68 -10.85
CA THR A 148 3.49 23.09 -10.61
C THR A 148 2.39 23.76 -9.81
N ASN A 149 1.14 23.60 -10.21
CA ASN A 149 0.03 24.28 -9.56
C ASN A 149 -0.33 23.65 -8.20
N SER A 150 -0.25 22.33 -8.04
CA SER A 150 -0.49 21.67 -6.76
C SER A 150 0.49 22.15 -5.69
N TRP A 151 1.76 22.38 -6.04
CA TRP A 151 2.73 22.97 -5.12
C TRP A 151 2.36 24.39 -4.71
N LYS A 152 1.92 25.24 -5.64
CA LYS A 152 1.45 26.59 -5.31
C LYS A 152 0.22 26.56 -4.41
N MET A 153 -0.70 25.62 -4.65
CA MET A 153 -1.92 25.46 -3.86
C MET A 153 -1.63 25.12 -2.39
N VAL A 154 -0.61 24.31 -2.11
CA VAL A 154 -0.18 24.00 -0.73
C VAL A 154 0.24 25.26 0.03
N PHE A 155 0.76 26.27 -0.67
CA PHE A 155 1.22 27.54 -0.09
C PHE A 155 0.25 28.71 -0.34
N ALA A 156 -0.97 28.44 -0.80
CA ALA A 156 -1.97 29.49 -0.99
C ALA A 156 -2.29 30.18 0.34
N LYS A 157 -2.37 31.51 0.32
CA LYS A 157 -2.58 32.31 1.53
C LYS A 157 -4.01 32.16 2.10
N ASP A 158 -4.96 31.87 1.24
CA ASP A 158 -6.38 31.75 1.52
C ASP A 158 -7.09 30.85 0.50
N GLN A 159 -8.36 30.54 0.77
CA GLN A 159 -9.18 29.69 -0.09
C GLN A 159 -9.38 30.29 -1.50
N ALA A 160 -9.45 31.62 -1.61
CA ALA A 160 -9.68 32.26 -2.91
C ALA A 160 -8.47 32.09 -3.85
N GLU A 161 -7.25 32.21 -3.31
CA GLU A 161 -6.02 31.92 -4.06
C GLU A 161 -5.92 30.43 -4.43
N PHE A 162 -6.27 29.54 -3.50
CA PHE A 162 -6.32 28.10 -3.76
C PHE A 162 -7.27 27.76 -4.92
N ASP A 163 -8.51 28.27 -4.88
CA ASP A 163 -9.53 28.00 -5.89
C ASP A 163 -9.13 28.57 -7.27
N ALA A 164 -8.49 29.74 -7.29
CA ALA A 164 -7.96 30.31 -8.52
C ALA A 164 -6.87 29.43 -9.16
N LEU A 165 -5.94 28.92 -8.34
CA LEU A 165 -4.88 28.00 -8.79
C LEU A 165 -5.45 26.66 -9.27
N TRP A 166 -6.46 26.13 -8.55
CA TRP A 166 -7.17 24.92 -8.95
C TRP A 166 -7.86 25.08 -10.30
N ASN A 167 -8.62 26.17 -10.48
CA ASN A 167 -9.34 26.43 -11.73
C ASN A 167 -8.39 26.60 -12.92
N ASP A 168 -7.27 27.29 -12.72
CA ASP A 168 -6.20 27.42 -13.73
C ASP A 168 -5.60 26.05 -14.09
N MET A 169 -5.29 25.22 -13.08
CA MET A 169 -4.77 23.87 -13.28
C MET A 169 -5.72 23.00 -14.09
N VAL A 170 -7.00 22.95 -13.70
CA VAL A 170 -8.04 22.16 -14.38
C VAL A 170 -8.23 22.64 -15.82
N THR A 171 -8.31 23.96 -16.03
CA THR A 171 -8.47 24.54 -17.37
C THR A 171 -7.31 24.18 -18.29
N LYS A 172 -6.07 24.33 -17.81
CA LYS A 172 -4.87 23.98 -18.58
C LYS A 172 -4.78 22.48 -18.85
N ALA A 173 -5.02 21.64 -17.85
CA ALA A 173 -4.99 20.19 -18.03
C ALA A 173 -6.04 19.74 -19.06
N ASN A 174 -7.26 20.28 -19.00
CA ASN A 174 -8.30 20.00 -20.00
C ASN A 174 -7.90 20.50 -21.39
N GLY A 175 -7.33 21.70 -21.51
CA GLY A 175 -6.83 22.24 -22.77
C GLY A 175 -5.68 21.45 -23.39
N LEU A 176 -4.92 20.70 -22.57
CA LEU A 176 -3.86 19.79 -23.02
C LEU A 176 -4.39 18.40 -23.44
N GLY A 177 -5.68 18.12 -23.23
CA GLY A 177 -6.28 16.84 -23.60
C GLY A 177 -6.46 15.86 -22.44
N MET A 178 -6.65 16.33 -21.20
CA MET A 178 -6.98 15.46 -20.06
C MET A 178 -8.16 14.53 -20.33
N GLN A 179 -9.16 15.01 -21.08
CA GLN A 179 -10.32 14.19 -21.43
C GLN A 179 -9.93 13.01 -22.33
N GLU A 180 -9.04 13.20 -23.31
CA GLU A 180 -8.54 12.13 -24.18
C GLU A 180 -7.76 11.08 -23.37
N VAL A 181 -6.91 11.51 -22.43
CA VAL A 181 -6.18 10.62 -21.51
C VAL A 181 -7.14 9.79 -20.67
N LYS A 182 -8.17 10.44 -20.11
CA LYS A 182 -9.19 9.77 -19.31
C LYS A 182 -9.94 8.72 -20.14
N ASP A 183 -10.42 9.10 -21.32
CA ASP A 183 -11.24 8.21 -22.16
C ASP A 183 -10.44 6.98 -22.60
N TYR A 184 -9.17 7.17 -22.97
CA TYR A 184 -8.27 6.06 -23.28
C TYR A 184 -8.15 5.07 -22.11
N TYR A 185 -7.86 5.54 -20.90
CA TYR A 185 -7.68 4.63 -19.76
C TYR A 185 -8.99 3.98 -19.30
N VAL A 186 -10.13 4.66 -19.43
CA VAL A 186 -11.44 4.05 -19.17
C VAL A 186 -11.72 2.92 -20.15
N GLU A 187 -11.46 3.12 -21.45
CA GLU A 187 -11.62 2.08 -22.46
C GLU A 187 -10.64 0.92 -22.23
N GLN A 188 -9.35 1.20 -22.04
CA GLN A 188 -8.36 0.15 -21.82
C GLN A 188 -8.61 -0.63 -20.52
N TRP A 189 -9.15 0.01 -19.50
CA TRP A 189 -9.54 -0.66 -18.27
C TRP A 189 -10.71 -1.63 -18.49
N ALA A 190 -11.74 -1.23 -19.24
CA ALA A 190 -12.86 -2.11 -19.58
C ALA A 190 -12.37 -3.35 -20.36
N LEU A 191 -11.50 -3.15 -21.35
CA LEU A 191 -10.90 -4.24 -22.12
C LEU A 191 -10.00 -5.15 -21.24
N ALA A 192 -9.29 -4.58 -20.27
CA ALA A 192 -8.48 -5.35 -19.35
C ALA A 192 -9.34 -6.21 -18.41
N LEU A 193 -10.49 -5.71 -17.96
CA LEU A 193 -11.47 -6.48 -17.17
C LEU A 193 -12.09 -7.63 -17.98
N GLU A 194 -12.37 -7.41 -19.27
CA GLU A 194 -12.84 -8.50 -20.14
C GLU A 194 -11.78 -9.60 -20.27
N ARG A 195 -10.52 -9.23 -20.50
CA ARG A 195 -9.41 -10.19 -20.62
C ARG A 195 -9.15 -10.95 -19.33
N VAL A 196 -9.16 -10.26 -18.18
CA VAL A 196 -8.84 -10.90 -16.90
C VAL A 196 -9.90 -11.90 -16.47
N SER A 197 -11.15 -11.76 -16.93
CA SER A 197 -12.25 -12.68 -16.62
C SER A 197 -12.01 -14.12 -17.10
N GLU A 198 -11.03 -14.34 -17.98
CA GLU A 198 -10.58 -15.69 -18.37
C GLU A 198 -9.69 -16.36 -17.31
N TYR A 199 -9.16 -15.59 -16.34
CA TYR A 199 -8.13 -16.00 -15.38
C TYR A 199 -8.53 -15.79 -13.91
N GLU A 200 -9.51 -14.93 -13.65
CA GLU A 200 -10.03 -14.61 -12.32
C GLU A 200 -11.53 -14.94 -12.25
N ASP A 201 -11.96 -15.56 -11.13
CA ASP A 201 -13.37 -15.88 -10.83
C ASP A 201 -14.14 -14.69 -10.23
#